data_AF-A0A3L6DYW3-F1
#
_entry.id   AF-A0A3L6DYW3-F1
#
_cell.length_a   1.000
_cell.length_b   1.000
_cell.length_c   1.000
_cell.angle_alpha   90.00
_cell.angle_beta   90.00
_cell.angle_gamma   90.00
#
_symmetry.space_group_name_H-M   'P 1'
#
loop_
_entity.id
_entity.type
_entity.pdbx_description
1 polymer ?
#
loop_
_entity_poly.entity_id
_entity_poly.type
_entity_poly.pdbx_seq_one_letter_code
_entity_poly.pdbx_strand_id
1 'polypeptide(L)'
;MGYSICGFWAANNFPTLYYVTIPSLCFLNGISLFPEITNPWFVPFAYVAVAAYSCSLVESLQCGDTAVEWWNAQRMWLFRRITSYLLAAIDTIRRMLGVTESGFTLTAKVIDPQALERYKKGMMLFGSFSMMFVIITTVALLNLACMMLGVAKVLLRKGAVSLGAMFVQAVLCALIVAINFPVYEAMFVRKDSGRLPASVSVVSLYIVLPFCILLPTKL
;
A
#
# COMPACT_ATOMS: atom_id res chain seq x y z
N MET A 1 12.78 13.61 22.31
CA MET A 1 11.63 12.98 21.63
C MET A 1 11.88 12.71 20.14
N GLY A 2 12.46 13.64 19.38
CA GLY A 2 12.70 13.47 17.92
C GLY A 2 13.59 12.26 17.53
N TYR A 3 14.68 12.00 18.25
CA TYR A 3 15.58 10.88 17.94
C TYR A 3 14.97 9.49 18.16
N SER A 4 14.09 9.35 19.16
CA SER A 4 13.40 8.08 19.44
C SER A 4 12.49 7.66 18.29
N ILE A 5 11.87 8.63 17.61
CA ILE A 5 11.03 8.37 16.43
C ILE A 5 11.86 7.70 15.33
N CYS A 6 13.07 8.21 15.05
CA CYS A 6 13.96 7.63 14.03
C CYS A 6 14.33 6.16 14.33
N GLY A 7 14.53 5.81 15.61
CA GLY A 7 14.85 4.43 16.01
C GLY A 7 13.72 3.42 15.76
N PHE A 8 12.46 3.86 15.81
CA PHE A 8 11.29 2.99 15.62
C PHE A 8 10.75 2.95 14.18
N TRP A 9 11.41 3.63 13.22
CA TRP A 9 10.95 3.64 11.83
C TRP A 9 10.86 2.23 11.23
N ALA A 10 11.88 1.40 11.45
CA ALA A 10 11.89 0.02 10.95
C ALA A 10 10.74 -0.82 11.55
N ALA A 11 10.54 -0.74 12.87
CA ALA A 11 9.47 -1.48 13.56
C ALA A 11 8.06 -1.06 13.13
N ASN A 12 7.89 0.21 12.76
CA ASN A 12 6.61 0.76 12.32
C ASN A 12 6.09 0.18 10.97
N ASN A 13 6.92 -0.61 10.27
CA ASN A 13 6.47 -1.37 9.11
C ASN A 13 5.42 -2.45 9.48
N PHE A 14 5.58 -3.17 10.59
CA PHE A 14 4.67 -4.26 10.97
C PHE A 14 3.20 -3.83 11.11
N PRO A 15 2.86 -2.78 11.89
CA PRO A 15 1.49 -2.30 11.96
C PRO A 15 1.00 -1.79 10.61
N THR A 16 1.86 -1.16 9.80
CA THR A 16 1.49 -0.67 8.47
C THR A 16 1.10 -1.83 7.55
N LEU A 17 1.89 -2.90 7.50
CA LEU A 17 1.54 -4.10 6.71
C LEU A 17 0.26 -4.75 7.20
N TYR A 18 0.02 -4.78 8.51
CA TYR A 18 -1.23 -5.30 9.07
C TYR A 18 -2.43 -4.52 8.54
N TYR A 19 -2.42 -3.18 8.66
CA TYR A 19 -3.54 -2.34 8.19
C TYR A 19 -3.73 -2.34 6.67
N VAL A 20 -2.68 -2.64 5.90
CA VAL A 20 -2.74 -2.64 4.44
C VAL A 20 -3.18 -3.99 3.86
N THR A 21 -3.06 -5.08 4.62
CA THR A 21 -3.36 -6.44 4.13
C THR A 21 -4.59 -7.04 4.82
N ILE A 22 -4.69 -6.93 6.14
CA ILE A 22 -5.72 -7.61 6.93
C ILE A 22 -7.12 -7.06 6.66
N PRO A 23 -7.39 -5.73 6.64
CA PRO A 23 -8.73 -5.22 6.33
C PRO A 23 -9.24 -5.70 4.97
N SER A 24 -8.37 -5.77 3.97
CA SER A 24 -8.71 -6.20 2.61
C SER A 24 -9.00 -7.71 2.53
N LEU A 25 -8.23 -8.53 3.24
CA LEU A 25 -8.51 -9.96 3.38
C LEU A 25 -9.81 -10.21 4.18
N CYS A 26 -10.05 -9.44 5.24
CA CYS A 26 -11.28 -9.51 6.02
C CYS A 26 -12.50 -9.11 5.18
N PHE A 27 -12.37 -8.11 4.32
CA PHE A 27 -13.42 -7.71 3.37
C PHE A 27 -13.77 -8.86 2.42
N LEU A 28 -12.78 -9.57 1.87
CA LEU A 28 -13.00 -10.73 1.00
C LEU A 28 -13.71 -11.90 1.73
N ASN A 29 -13.31 -12.17 2.97
CA ASN A 29 -13.92 -13.22 3.78
C ASN A 29 -15.31 -12.84 4.31
N GLY A 30 -15.57 -11.54 4.38
CA GLY A 30 -16.78 -10.99 4.96
C GLY A 30 -16.80 -11.04 6.48
N ILE A 31 -15.63 -10.82 7.10
CA ILE A 31 -15.45 -10.73 8.55
C ILE A 31 -15.36 -9.25 8.92
N SER A 32 -16.30 -8.73 9.71
CA SER A 32 -16.26 -7.34 10.15
C SER A 32 -15.22 -7.15 11.27
N LEU A 33 -14.31 -6.19 11.10
CA LEU A 33 -13.22 -5.87 12.03
C LEU A 33 -13.46 -4.51 12.72
N PHE A 34 -14.26 -3.64 12.10
CA PHE A 34 -14.56 -2.29 12.59
C PHE A 34 -16.01 -2.22 13.07
N PRO A 35 -16.35 -1.29 13.98
CA PRO A 35 -17.75 -1.07 14.36
C PRO A 35 -18.59 -0.72 13.13
N GLU A 36 -19.82 -1.22 13.11
CA GLU A 36 -20.80 -0.88 12.07
C GLU A 36 -21.11 0.63 12.09
N ILE A 37 -21.43 1.20 10.93
CA ILE A 37 -21.73 2.64 10.80
C ILE A 37 -22.94 3.04 11.65
N THR A 38 -23.88 2.11 11.85
CA THR A 38 -25.07 2.28 12.69
C THR A 38 -24.74 2.37 14.18
N ASN A 39 -23.57 1.89 14.59
CA ASN A 39 -23.15 1.89 15.97
C ASN A 39 -22.57 3.26 16.37
N PRO A 40 -23.02 3.89 17.47
CA PRO A 40 -22.45 5.14 17.98
C PRO A 40 -20.92 5.09 18.17
N TRP A 41 -20.35 3.92 18.45
CA TRP A 41 -18.91 3.73 18.60
C TRP A 41 -18.11 3.97 17.31
N PHE A 42 -18.75 4.03 16.14
CA PHE A 42 -18.09 4.38 14.88
C PHE A 42 -17.66 5.86 14.82
N VAL A 43 -18.41 6.75 15.47
CA VAL A 43 -18.19 8.21 15.44
C VAL A 43 -16.76 8.62 15.83
N PRO A 44 -16.17 8.17 16.96
CA PRO A 44 -14.80 8.53 17.31
C PRO A 44 -13.76 8.05 16.29
N PHE A 45 -13.92 6.87 15.69
CA PHE A 45 -13.00 6.38 14.65
C PHE A 45 -13.06 7.25 13.40
N ALA A 46 -14.27 7.58 12.95
CA ALA A 46 -14.48 8.46 11.81
C ALA A 46 -13.90 9.86 12.08
N TYR A 47 -14.15 10.42 13.26
CA TYR A 47 -13.64 11.72 13.66
C TYR A 47 -12.11 11.78 13.64
N VAL A 48 -11.44 10.81 14.28
CA VAL A 48 -9.96 10.79 14.32
C VAL A 48 -9.38 10.62 12.92
N ALA A 49 -9.95 9.75 12.09
CA ALA A 49 -9.47 9.55 10.72
C ALA A 49 -9.63 10.84 9.88
N VAL A 50 -10.82 11.44 9.88
CA VAL A 50 -11.09 12.66 9.12
C VAL A 50 -10.23 13.82 9.62
N ALA A 51 -10.12 14.01 10.94
CA ALA A 51 -9.30 15.05 11.53
C ALA A 51 -7.82 14.87 11.15
N ALA A 52 -7.26 13.67 11.27
CA ALA A 52 -5.85 13.41 10.95
C ALA A 52 -5.52 13.73 9.48
N TYR A 53 -6.32 13.24 8.53
CA TYR A 53 -6.08 13.50 7.11
C TYR A 53 -6.36 14.96 6.72
N SER A 54 -7.38 15.58 7.30
CA SER A 54 -7.69 17.00 7.05
C SER A 54 -6.57 17.90 7.57
N CYS A 55 -6.09 17.67 8.79
CA CYS A 55 -4.95 18.41 9.35
C CYS A 55 -3.70 18.22 8.50
N SER A 56 -3.38 16.97 8.09
CA SER A 56 -2.22 16.71 7.22
C SER A 56 -2.32 17.42 5.87
N LEU A 57 -3.52 17.50 5.28
CA LEU A 57 -3.74 18.22 4.04
C LEU A 57 -3.56 19.73 4.25
N VAL A 58 -4.19 20.29 5.30
CA VAL A 58 -4.07 21.72 5.63
C VAL A 58 -2.62 22.11 5.86
N GLU A 59 -1.86 21.32 6.61
CA GLU A 59 -0.44 21.56 6.87
C GLU A 59 0.39 21.56 5.57
N SER A 60 0.15 20.60 4.67
CA SER A 60 0.82 20.54 3.37
C SER A 60 0.50 21.77 2.50
N LEU A 61 -0.77 22.19 2.46
CA LEU A 61 -1.19 23.39 1.74
C LEU A 61 -0.57 24.67 2.35
N GLN A 62 -0.44 24.75 3.68
CA GLN A 62 0.22 25.87 4.36
C GLN A 62 1.71 25.94 4.05
N CYS A 63 2.36 24.79 3.83
CA CYS A 63 3.74 24.70 3.38
C CYS A 63 3.94 25.07 1.89
N GLY A 64 2.84 25.33 1.15
CA GLY A 64 2.88 25.69 -0.27
C GLY A 64 2.78 24.50 -1.22
N ASP A 65 2.54 23.28 -0.72
CA ASP A 65 2.29 22.12 -1.57
C ASP A 65 0.89 22.18 -2.18
N THR A 66 0.71 21.50 -3.31
CA THR A 66 -0.60 21.24 -3.92
C THR A 66 -1.25 19.97 -3.35
N ALA A 67 -2.57 19.82 -3.49
CA ALA A 67 -3.27 18.61 -3.07
C ALA A 67 -2.77 17.33 -3.79
N VAL A 68 -2.27 17.48 -5.03
CA VAL A 68 -1.65 16.39 -5.80
C VAL A 68 -0.31 15.97 -5.19
N GLU A 69 0.49 16.95 -4.76
CA GLU A 69 1.76 16.69 -4.06
C GLU A 69 1.52 16.04 -2.70
N TRP A 70 0.52 16.49 -1.95
CA TRP A 70 0.09 15.83 -0.72
C TRP A 70 -0.30 14.37 -0.95
N TRP A 71 -1.12 14.09 -1.98
CA TRP A 71 -1.51 12.71 -2.32
C TRP A 71 -0.29 11.85 -2.71
N ASN A 72 0.64 12.41 -3.47
CA ASN A 72 1.92 11.77 -3.79
C ASN A 72 2.76 11.52 -2.53
N ALA A 73 2.76 12.44 -1.57
CA ALA A 73 3.44 12.28 -0.29
C ALA A 73 2.84 11.14 0.54
N GLN A 74 1.50 11.02 0.60
CA GLN A 74 0.82 9.88 1.25
C GLN A 74 1.21 8.55 0.60
N ARG A 75 1.27 8.51 -0.74
CA ARG A 75 1.72 7.32 -1.47
C ARG A 75 3.16 6.96 -1.14
N MET A 76 4.08 7.93 -1.20
CA MET A 76 5.49 7.70 -0.89
C MET A 76 5.71 7.31 0.58
N TRP A 77 4.93 7.88 1.48
CA TRP A 77 4.91 7.49 2.89
C TRP A 77 4.52 6.02 3.07
N LEU A 78 3.48 5.55 2.37
CA LEU A 78 3.06 4.16 2.39
C LEU A 78 4.15 3.25 1.81
N PHE A 79 4.68 3.59 0.64
CA PHE A 79 5.70 2.78 -0.05
C PHE A 79 6.97 2.65 0.80
N ARG A 80 7.43 3.74 1.40
CA ARG A 80 8.60 3.74 2.28
C ARG A 80 8.42 2.79 3.46
N ARG A 81 7.24 2.80 4.08
CA ARG A 81 6.91 1.94 5.22
C ARG A 81 6.87 0.47 4.84
N ILE A 82 6.17 0.10 3.78
CA ILE A 82 6.04 -1.32 3.40
C ILE A 82 7.32 -1.91 2.78
N THR A 83 8.21 -1.08 2.22
CA THR A 83 9.44 -1.53 1.56
C THR A 83 10.69 -1.31 2.39
N SER A 84 11.21 -0.07 2.40
CA SER A 84 12.51 0.25 3.00
C SER A 84 12.54 -0.05 4.50
N TYR A 85 11.46 0.22 5.23
CA TYR A 85 11.40 -0.08 6.66
C TYR A 85 11.29 -1.58 6.91
N LEU A 86 10.58 -2.34 6.06
CA LEU A 86 10.55 -3.80 6.12
C LEU A 86 11.96 -4.39 5.91
N LEU A 87 12.65 -3.96 4.85
CA LEU A 87 14.00 -4.42 4.54
C LEU A 87 14.99 -4.04 5.65
N ALA A 88 14.88 -2.82 6.19
CA ALA A 88 15.69 -2.38 7.33
C ALA A 88 15.39 -3.19 8.60
N ALA A 89 14.12 -3.53 8.87
CA ALA A 89 13.74 -4.37 10.00
C ALA A 89 14.33 -5.78 9.86
N ILE A 90 14.25 -6.37 8.67
CA ILE A 90 14.86 -7.68 8.37
C ILE A 90 16.39 -7.61 8.56
N ASP A 91 17.05 -6.59 8.02
CA ASP A 91 18.51 -6.41 8.18
C ASP A 91 18.89 -6.24 9.65
N THR A 92 18.12 -5.47 10.42
CA THR A 92 18.33 -5.29 11.87
C THR A 92 18.18 -6.60 12.63
N ILE A 93 17.16 -7.41 12.31
CA ILE A 93 16.96 -8.73 12.92
C ILE A 93 18.11 -9.67 12.56
N ARG A 94 18.57 -9.67 11.31
CA ARG A 94 19.72 -10.48 10.87
C ARG A 94 21.00 -10.10 11.61
N ARG A 95 21.26 -8.81 11.79
CA ARG A 95 22.37 -8.29 12.60
C ARG A 95 22.27 -8.76 14.05
N MET A 96 21.09 -8.69 14.66
CA MET A 96 20.86 -9.17 16.03
C MET A 96 21.09 -10.69 16.17
N LEU A 97 20.84 -11.47 15.11
CA LEU A 97 21.10 -12.90 15.06
C LEU A 97 22.56 -13.26 14.73
N GLY A 98 23.46 -12.29 14.63
CA GLY A 98 24.89 -12.51 14.35
C GLY A 98 25.21 -12.85 12.89
N VAL A 99 24.29 -12.61 11.95
CA VAL A 99 24.53 -12.78 10.51
C VAL A 99 25.16 -11.49 9.95
N THR A 100 26.37 -11.59 9.41
CA THR A 100 27.21 -10.46 8.93
C THR A 100 26.56 -9.66 7.78
N GLU A 101 27.00 -8.40 7.64
CA GLU A 101 26.34 -7.28 6.95
C GLU A 101 25.92 -7.50 5.49
N SER A 102 24.76 -6.90 5.14
CA SER A 102 24.43 -6.59 3.75
C SER A 102 25.31 -5.43 3.26
N GLY A 103 26.01 -5.63 2.14
CA GLY A 103 26.83 -4.58 1.53
C GLY A 103 25.95 -3.46 0.95
N PHE A 104 26.32 -2.21 1.22
CA PHE A 104 25.67 -1.06 0.59
C PHE A 104 26.36 -0.73 -0.74
N THR A 105 25.76 -1.15 -1.85
CA THR A 105 26.24 -0.79 -3.19
C THR A 105 25.73 0.59 -3.56
N LEU A 106 26.64 1.57 -3.66
CA LEU A 106 26.34 2.90 -4.18
C LEU A 106 25.82 2.78 -5.62
N THR A 107 24.55 3.12 -5.83
CA THR A 107 23.96 3.18 -7.17
C THR A 107 24.22 4.55 -7.78
N ALA A 108 24.88 4.59 -8.93
CA ALA A 108 25.09 5.84 -9.65
C ALA A 108 23.74 6.40 -10.12
N LYS A 109 23.42 7.64 -9.71
CA LYS A 109 22.25 8.36 -10.23
C LYS A 109 22.60 8.96 -11.59
N VAL A 110 22.42 8.19 -12.65
CA VAL A 110 22.45 8.72 -14.02
C VAL A 110 21.06 9.26 -14.35
N ILE A 111 20.97 10.56 -14.65
CA ILE A 111 19.72 11.20 -15.05
C ILE A 111 19.61 11.12 -16.56
N ASP A 112 18.88 10.13 -17.05
CA ASP A 112 18.45 10.08 -18.45
C ASP A 112 17.50 11.27 -18.72
N PRO A 113 17.72 12.10 -19.77
CA PRO A 113 16.82 13.21 -20.11
C PRO A 113 15.36 12.77 -20.26
N GLN A 114 15.09 11.56 -20.76
CA GLN A 114 13.71 11.06 -20.84
C GLN A 114 13.12 10.76 -19.46
N ALA A 115 13.93 10.28 -18.51
CA ALA A 115 13.50 10.08 -17.13
C ALA A 115 13.20 11.42 -16.43
N LEU A 116 13.99 12.46 -16.72
CA LEU A 116 13.77 13.81 -16.18
C LEU A 116 12.45 14.42 -16.67
N GLU A 117 12.12 14.28 -17.96
CA GLU A 117 10.82 14.76 -18.48
C GLU A 117 9.63 14.05 -17.82
N ARG A 118 9.73 12.74 -17.60
CA ARG A 118 8.69 11.97 -16.92
C ARG A 118 8.54 12.38 -15.46
N TYR A 119 9.66 12.64 -14.78
CA TYR A 119 9.66 13.17 -13.43
C TYR A 119 8.96 14.53 -13.34
N LYS A 120 9.25 15.46 -14.26
CA LYS A 120 8.57 16.77 -14.34
C LYS A 120 7.05 16.64 -14.56
N LYS A 121 6.60 15.56 -15.20
CA LYS A 121 5.18 15.24 -15.40
C LYS A 121 4.54 14.53 -14.19
N GLY A 122 5.27 14.35 -13.08
CA GLY A 122 4.77 13.67 -11.89
C GLY A 122 4.59 12.16 -12.04
N MET A 123 5.16 11.55 -13.08
CA MET A 123 5.00 10.12 -13.36
C MET A 123 6.01 9.29 -12.57
N MET A 124 5.52 8.20 -11.95
CA MET A 124 6.38 7.24 -11.28
C MET A 124 7.20 6.43 -12.27
N LEU A 125 8.49 6.28 -11.96
CA LEU A 125 9.44 5.52 -12.76
C LEU A 125 9.74 4.22 -12.03
N PHE A 126 9.54 3.11 -12.73
CA PHE A 126 9.95 1.80 -12.28
C PHE A 126 11.20 1.42 -13.06
N GLY A 127 12.30 1.22 -12.32
CA GLY A 127 13.59 0.88 -12.90
C GLY A 127 13.75 -0.62 -13.15
N SER A 128 14.95 -1.13 -12.94
CA SER A 128 15.23 -2.57 -12.99
C SER A 128 14.53 -3.35 -11.88
N PHE A 129 14.57 -4.68 -11.98
CA PHE A 129 14.02 -5.58 -10.97
C PHE A 129 14.57 -5.24 -9.58
N SER A 130 13.68 -4.99 -8.61
CA SER A 130 14.02 -4.68 -7.22
C SER A 130 13.02 -5.33 -6.28
N MET A 131 13.50 -5.82 -5.14
CA MET A 131 12.65 -6.39 -4.09
C MET A 131 11.61 -5.40 -3.57
N MET A 132 11.92 -4.09 -3.57
CA MET A 132 10.95 -3.05 -3.20
C MET A 132 9.76 -3.02 -4.16
N PHE A 133 10.01 -3.14 -5.47
CA PHE A 133 8.94 -3.17 -6.47
C PHE A 133 8.11 -4.44 -6.35
N VAL A 134 8.71 -5.59 -6.04
CA VAL A 134 7.98 -6.83 -5.78
C VAL A 134 7.03 -6.64 -4.59
N ILE A 135 7.50 -6.09 -3.47
CA ILE A 135 6.65 -5.88 -2.29
C ILE A 135 5.48 -4.93 -2.59
N ILE A 136 5.75 -3.78 -3.23
CA ILE A 136 4.70 -2.80 -3.61
C ILE A 136 3.67 -3.45 -4.53
N THR A 137 4.14 -4.15 -5.56
CA THR A 137 3.28 -4.77 -6.58
C THR A 137 2.43 -5.89 -5.99
N THR A 138 3.00 -6.73 -5.12
CA THR A 138 2.28 -7.79 -4.41
C THR A 138 1.17 -7.21 -3.54
N VAL A 139 1.47 -6.16 -2.76
CA VAL A 139 0.48 -5.49 -1.91
C VAL A 139 -0.62 -4.84 -2.74
N ALA A 140 -0.27 -4.17 -3.85
CA ALA A 140 -1.22 -3.57 -4.77
C ALA A 140 -2.16 -4.63 -5.37
N LEU A 141 -1.60 -5.67 -5.99
CA LEU A 141 -2.38 -6.75 -6.61
C LEU A 141 -3.26 -7.48 -5.60
N LEU A 142 -2.77 -7.73 -4.37
CA LEU A 142 -3.57 -8.36 -3.32
C LEU A 142 -4.80 -7.50 -2.97
N ASN A 143 -4.62 -6.20 -2.77
CA ASN A 143 -5.71 -5.27 -2.46
C ASN A 143 -6.70 -5.14 -3.62
N LEU A 144 -6.20 -5.07 -4.86
CA LEU A 144 -7.04 -5.04 -6.05
C LEU A 144 -7.88 -6.32 -6.19
N ALA A 145 -7.26 -7.49 -6.00
CA ALA A 145 -7.96 -8.77 -6.06
C ALA A 145 -9.01 -8.89 -4.94
N CYS A 146 -8.67 -8.50 -3.70
CA CYS A 146 -9.61 -8.49 -2.58
C CYS A 146 -10.81 -7.55 -2.84
N MET A 147 -10.57 -6.38 -3.45
CA MET A 147 -11.63 -5.46 -3.84
C MET A 147 -12.56 -6.09 -4.87
N MET A 148 -12.02 -6.60 -5.98
CA MET A 148 -12.81 -7.16 -7.07
C MET A 148 -13.63 -8.38 -6.62
N LEU A 149 -12.99 -9.31 -5.92
CA LEU A 149 -13.64 -10.51 -5.42
C LEU A 149 -14.62 -10.22 -4.28
N GLY A 150 -14.29 -9.29 -3.38
CA GLY A 150 -15.16 -8.87 -2.28
C GLY A 150 -16.44 -8.21 -2.79
N VAL A 151 -16.33 -7.26 -3.72
CA VAL A 151 -17.48 -6.61 -4.37
C VAL A 151 -18.32 -7.64 -5.12
N ALA A 152 -17.71 -8.53 -5.91
CA ALA A 152 -18.43 -9.59 -6.62
C ALA A 152 -19.20 -10.50 -5.65
N LYS A 153 -18.60 -10.88 -4.52
CA LYS A 153 -19.24 -11.73 -3.50
C LYS A 153 -20.43 -11.03 -2.82
N VAL A 154 -20.31 -9.73 -2.52
CA VAL A 154 -21.39 -8.93 -1.94
C VAL A 154 -22.57 -8.82 -2.91
N LEU A 155 -22.28 -8.49 -4.18
CA LEU A 155 -23.28 -8.36 -5.23
C LEU A 155 -24.01 -9.68 -5.53
N LEU A 156 -23.28 -10.80 -5.55
CA LEU A 156 -23.85 -12.10 -5.95
C LEU A 156 -24.52 -12.89 -4.82
N ARG A 157 -24.10 -12.73 -3.56
CA ARG A 157 -24.51 -13.67 -2.47
C ARG A 157 -25.17 -13.06 -1.25
N LYS A 158 -24.78 -11.86 -0.82
CA LYS A 158 -25.14 -11.34 0.52
C LYS A 158 -26.04 -10.09 0.52
N GLY A 159 -26.27 -9.46 -0.62
CA GLY A 159 -27.11 -8.26 -0.74
C GLY A 159 -26.54 -7.02 -0.02
N ALA A 160 -27.16 -5.85 -0.26
CA ALA A 160 -26.63 -4.54 0.17
C ALA A 160 -26.46 -4.39 1.70
N VAL A 161 -27.25 -5.11 2.50
CA VAL A 161 -27.18 -5.08 3.97
C VAL A 161 -25.81 -5.52 4.49
N SER A 162 -25.18 -6.51 3.83
CA SER A 162 -23.86 -7.00 4.21
C SER A 162 -22.73 -6.01 3.93
N LEU A 163 -22.93 -5.06 3.01
CA LEU A 163 -21.95 -4.03 2.70
C LEU A 163 -21.88 -2.98 3.82
N GLY A 164 -23.00 -2.70 4.49
CA GLY A 164 -23.05 -1.76 5.62
C GLY A 164 -22.15 -2.21 6.79
N ALA A 165 -22.17 -3.50 7.11
CA ALA A 165 -21.34 -4.07 8.18
C ALA A 165 -19.83 -4.09 7.86
N MET A 166 -19.46 -4.03 6.58
CA MET A 166 -18.06 -4.10 6.10
C MET A 166 -17.58 -2.80 5.45
N PHE A 167 -18.37 -1.74 5.54
CA PHE A 167 -18.16 -0.51 4.79
C PHE A 167 -16.78 0.09 5.04
N VAL A 168 -16.33 0.13 6.30
CA VAL A 168 -15.03 0.69 6.67
C VAL A 168 -13.88 -0.09 6.01
N GLN A 169 -13.96 -1.42 6.00
CA GLN A 169 -12.95 -2.27 5.37
C GLN A 169 -12.95 -2.10 3.85
N ALA A 170 -14.13 -1.97 3.25
CA ALA A 170 -14.29 -1.70 1.83
C ALA A 170 -13.67 -0.34 1.46
N VAL A 171 -13.94 0.72 2.23
CA VAL A 171 -13.36 2.05 2.03
C VAL A 171 -11.84 2.02 2.20
N LEU A 172 -11.32 1.37 3.23
CA LEU A 172 -9.87 1.23 3.43
C LEU A 172 -9.21 0.49 2.26
N CYS A 173 -9.79 -0.62 1.82
CA CYS A 173 -9.33 -1.36 0.65
C CYS A 173 -9.35 -0.47 -0.61
N ALA A 174 -10.42 0.30 -0.82
CA ALA A 174 -10.55 1.23 -1.94
C ALA A 174 -9.50 2.33 -1.92
N LEU A 175 -9.23 2.92 -0.75
CA LEU A 175 -8.20 3.94 -0.57
C LEU A 175 -6.80 3.37 -0.87
N ILE A 176 -6.50 2.15 -0.41
CA ILE A 176 -5.22 1.48 -0.71
C ILE A 176 -5.09 1.22 -2.21
N VAL A 177 -6.16 0.76 -2.88
CA VAL A 177 -6.17 0.58 -4.34
C VAL A 177 -5.95 1.93 -5.03
N ALA A 178 -6.62 3.01 -4.62
CA ALA A 178 -6.46 4.34 -5.19
C ALA A 178 -5.03 4.90 -5.01
N ILE A 179 -4.42 4.71 -3.84
CA ILE A 179 -3.03 5.10 -3.59
C ILE A 179 -2.08 4.37 -4.54
N ASN A 180 -2.34 3.09 -4.82
CA ASN A 180 -1.54 2.25 -5.71
C ASN A 180 -1.86 2.42 -7.21
N PHE A 181 -2.72 3.36 -7.59
CA PHE A 181 -3.13 3.55 -8.99
C PHE A 181 -1.97 3.61 -10.01
N PRO A 182 -0.86 4.37 -9.77
CA PRO A 182 0.25 4.42 -10.72
C PRO A 182 0.98 3.09 -10.92
N VAL A 183 0.88 2.17 -9.94
CA VAL A 183 1.44 0.82 -10.07
C VAL A 183 0.64 0.03 -11.10
N TYR A 184 -0.69 0.06 -11.04
CA TYR A 184 -1.54 -0.59 -12.03
C TYR A 184 -1.38 0.02 -13.42
N GLU A 185 -1.28 1.34 -13.50
CA GLU A 185 -1.01 2.05 -14.76
C GLU A 185 0.33 1.60 -15.37
N ALA A 186 1.37 1.49 -14.54
CA ALA A 186 2.69 1.01 -14.96
C ALA A 186 2.73 -0.48 -15.33
N MET A 187 1.79 -1.28 -14.83
CA MET A 187 1.68 -2.71 -15.11
C MET A 187 0.88 -3.03 -16.38
N PHE A 188 -0.30 -2.40 -16.54
CA PHE A 188 -1.28 -2.81 -17.55
C PHE A 188 -1.36 -1.86 -18.75
N VAL A 189 -1.14 -0.56 -18.52
CA VAL A 189 -1.40 0.47 -19.55
C VAL A 189 -0.11 0.90 -20.24
N ARG A 190 0.97 1.10 -19.46
CA ARG A 190 2.20 1.69 -19.96
C ARG A 190 3.07 0.69 -20.76
N LYS A 191 3.58 1.17 -21.89
CA LYS A 191 4.53 0.46 -22.77
C LYS A 191 5.89 1.15 -22.88
N ASP A 192 6.09 2.26 -22.18
CA ASP A 192 7.32 3.05 -22.23
C ASP A 192 8.42 2.49 -21.31
N SER A 193 9.62 3.07 -21.37
CA SER A 193 10.79 2.63 -20.58
C SER A 193 10.65 2.83 -19.07
N GLY A 194 9.62 3.52 -18.58
CA GLY A 194 9.30 3.64 -17.16
C GLY A 194 8.27 2.64 -16.64
N ARG A 195 7.88 1.63 -17.44
CA ARG A 195 6.96 0.56 -17.07
C ARG A 195 7.52 -0.33 -15.96
N LEU A 196 6.63 -1.01 -15.24
CA LEU A 196 7.05 -2.03 -14.28
C LEU A 196 7.72 -3.22 -15.01
N PRO A 197 8.86 -3.74 -14.54
CA PRO A 197 9.47 -4.93 -15.14
C PRO A 197 8.52 -6.12 -15.11
N ALA A 198 8.35 -6.80 -16.25
CA ALA A 198 7.43 -7.94 -16.36
C ALA A 198 7.76 -9.08 -15.37
N SER A 199 9.04 -9.28 -15.06
CA SER A 199 9.48 -10.24 -14.04
C SER A 199 8.94 -9.93 -12.65
N VAL A 200 8.87 -8.64 -12.26
CA VAL A 200 8.26 -8.21 -10.99
C VAL A 200 6.78 -8.56 -10.99
N SER A 201 6.05 -8.22 -12.05
CA SER A 201 4.62 -8.51 -12.19
C SER A 201 4.32 -10.01 -12.04
N VAL A 202 5.10 -10.86 -12.72
CA VAL A 202 4.93 -12.31 -12.70
C VAL A 202 5.19 -12.88 -11.31
N VAL A 203 6.30 -12.50 -10.67
CA VAL A 203 6.63 -12.95 -9.29
C VAL A 203 5.54 -12.53 -8.31
N SER A 204 5.10 -11.26 -8.37
CA SER A 204 4.02 -10.77 -7.51
C SER A 204 2.70 -11.52 -7.75
N LEU A 205 2.36 -11.86 -8.99
CA LEU A 205 1.17 -12.66 -9.29
C LEU A 205 1.24 -14.06 -8.65
N TYR A 206 2.38 -14.74 -8.76
CA TYR A 206 2.59 -16.05 -8.12
C TYR A 206 2.46 -15.99 -6.60
N ILE A 207 2.90 -14.89 -5.97
CA ILE A 207 2.77 -14.69 -4.53
C ILE A 207 1.30 -14.44 -4.13
N VAL A 208 0.54 -13.68 -4.92
CA VAL A 208 -0.85 -13.30 -4.60
C VAL A 208 -1.84 -14.44 -4.85
N LEU A 209 -1.61 -15.27 -5.87
CA LEU A 209 -2.51 -16.35 -6.29
C LEU A 209 -2.95 -17.28 -5.14
N PRO A 210 -2.04 -17.82 -4.29
CA PRO A 210 -2.42 -18.63 -3.13
C PRO A 210 -3.38 -17.90 -2.18
N PHE A 211 -3.14 -16.62 -1.87
CA PHE A 211 -4.00 -15.85 -0.98
C PHE A 211 -5.40 -15.67 -1.59
N CYS A 212 -5.50 -15.45 -2.90
CA CYS A 212 -6.79 -15.32 -3.57
C CYS A 212 -7.56 -16.65 -3.69
N ILE A 213 -6.87 -17.79 -3.82
CA ILE A 213 -7.49 -19.11 -4.04
C ILE A 213 -7.81 -19.83 -2.72
N LEU A 214 -6.92 -19.76 -1.72
CA LEU A 214 -7.09 -20.48 -0.45
C LEU A 214 -8.11 -19.81 0.49
N LEU A 215 -8.18 -18.47 0.52
CA LEU A 215 -9.07 -17.75 1.43
C LEU A 215 -10.59 -17.86 1.15
N PRO A 216 -11.11 -17.92 -0.11
CA PRO A 216 -12.55 -18.01 -0.33
C PRO A 216 -13.18 -19.38 -0.02
N THR A 217 -12.43 -20.37 0.48
CA THR A 217 -12.87 -21.78 0.54
C THR A 217 -13.77 -22.16 1.72
N LYS A 218 -14.11 -21.24 2.63
CA LYS A 218 -15.28 -21.48 3.51
C LYS A 218 -16.56 -21.13 2.77
N LEU A 219 -16.98 -22.10 1.95
CA LEU A 219 -18.29 -22.21 1.32
C LEU A 219 -19.37 -22.48 2.36
#